data_AF-A0A9D7NG37-F1
#
_entry.id   AF-A0A9D7NG37-F1
#
_cell.length_a   1.000
_cell.length_b   1.000
_cell.length_c   1.000
_cell.angle_alpha   90.00
_cell.angle_beta   90.00
_cell.angle_gamma   90.00
#
_symmetry.space_group_name_H-M   'P 1'
#
loop_
_entity.id
_entity.type
_entity.pdbx_description
1 polymer ?
#
loop_
_entity_poly.entity_id
_entity_poly.type
_entity_poly.pdbx_seq_one_letter_code
_entity_poly.pdbx_strand_id
1 'polypeptide(L)'
;MKNLPDERQIYISGRLWHEIYPKMDIAPFIFALHEGIDLTKYDEGLKKLYFTFLVMPPDDKVLAPYQHYSAKKQEADISVRISYEQVVHATESEIVKLMEQAYLQGIEQLKGLCRIGTGFDVEGLKRDVEKIFEKEGWYEVVEAAV
;
A
#
# COMPACT_ATOMS: atom_id res chain seq x y z
N MET A 1 18.02 -8.23 -11.71
CA MET A 1 16.70 -7.97 -11.11
C MET A 1 15.97 -9.30 -10.99
N LYS A 2 15.53 -9.70 -9.79
CA LYS A 2 14.63 -10.85 -9.65
C LYS A 2 13.29 -10.43 -10.25
N ASN A 3 12.80 -11.17 -11.24
CA ASN A 3 11.46 -10.93 -11.79
C ASN A 3 10.44 -11.34 -10.72
N LEU A 4 9.49 -10.46 -10.43
CA LEU A 4 8.35 -10.79 -9.57
C LEU A 4 7.46 -11.81 -10.31
N PRO A 5 7.01 -12.89 -9.65
CA PRO A 5 6.12 -13.86 -10.29
C PRO A 5 4.77 -13.23 -10.65
N ASP A 6 4.12 -13.79 -11.67
CA ASP A 6 2.84 -13.30 -12.22
C ASP A 6 1.64 -13.63 -11.29
N GLU A 7 1.84 -14.54 -10.34
CA GLU A 7 0.84 -15.04 -9.38
C GLU A 7 0.73 -14.18 -8.10
N ARG A 8 1.07 -12.88 -8.18
CA ARG A 8 0.97 -11.99 -7.03
C ARG A 8 -0.47 -11.87 -6.53
N GLN A 9 -0.61 -11.85 -5.21
CA GLN A 9 -1.85 -11.51 -4.52
C GLN A 9 -1.93 -10.01 -4.20
N ILE A 10 -0.80 -9.32 -4.06
CA ILE A 10 -0.75 -7.88 -3.78
C ILE A 10 -0.10 -7.16 -4.96
N TYR A 11 -0.79 -6.13 -5.43
CA TYR A 11 -0.32 -5.24 -6.49
C TYR A 11 -0.30 -3.82 -5.94
N ILE A 12 0.84 -3.16 -6.07
CA ILE A 12 1.03 -1.79 -5.59
C ILE A 12 1.41 -0.93 -6.78
N SER A 13 0.77 0.22 -6.89
CA SER A 13 1.07 1.21 -7.91
C SER A 13 0.99 2.63 -7.35
N GLY A 14 1.51 3.59 -8.09
CA GLY A 14 1.42 5.00 -7.76
C GLY A 14 0.86 5.82 -8.92
N ARG A 15 -0.09 6.71 -8.63
CA ARG A 15 -0.42 7.86 -9.48
C ARG A 15 0.26 9.07 -8.86
N LEU A 16 1.48 9.31 -9.36
CA LEU A 16 2.39 10.30 -8.80
C LEU A 16 2.51 11.46 -9.78
N TRP A 17 2.46 12.68 -9.25
CA TRP A 17 2.89 13.84 -10.01
C TRP A 17 4.36 13.72 -10.39
N HIS A 18 4.75 14.27 -11.53
CA HIS A 18 6.09 14.09 -12.09
C HIS A 18 7.22 14.54 -11.15
N GLU A 19 6.99 15.55 -10.30
CA GLU A 19 7.95 16.02 -9.30
C GLU A 19 8.12 15.04 -8.11
N ILE A 20 7.13 14.19 -7.86
CA ILE A 20 7.13 13.20 -6.79
C ILE A 20 7.74 11.88 -7.23
N TYR A 21 7.59 11.53 -8.51
CA TYR A 21 8.08 10.28 -9.09
C TYR A 21 9.52 9.91 -8.68
N PRO A 22 10.53 10.82 -8.71
CA PRO A 22 11.89 10.46 -8.32
C PRO A 22 12.10 10.27 -6.81
N LYS A 23 11.18 10.72 -5.95
CA LYS A 23 11.31 10.67 -4.49
C LYS A 23 10.65 9.44 -3.86
N MET A 24 9.72 8.83 -4.56
CA MET A 24 8.86 7.79 -4.02
C MET A 24 9.14 6.45 -4.69
N ASP A 25 10.04 5.66 -4.09
CA ASP A 25 10.32 4.30 -4.54
C ASP A 25 9.37 3.30 -3.88
N ILE A 26 8.48 2.72 -4.69
CA ILE A 26 7.52 1.71 -4.26
C ILE A 26 8.08 0.28 -4.38
N ALA A 27 9.23 0.08 -5.02
CA ALA A 27 9.73 -1.26 -5.32
C ALA A 27 10.02 -2.09 -4.05
N PRO A 28 10.69 -1.56 -3.00
CA PRO A 28 10.95 -2.33 -1.78
C PRO A 28 9.67 -2.88 -1.12
N PHE A 29 8.61 -2.06 -1.13
CA PHE A 29 7.31 -2.39 -0.57
C PHE A 29 6.67 -3.56 -1.33
N ILE A 30 6.74 -3.54 -2.66
CA ILE A 30 6.20 -4.62 -3.50
C ILE A 30 6.87 -5.95 -3.16
N PHE A 31 8.19 -5.97 -3.04
CA PHE A 31 8.91 -7.22 -2.74
C PHE A 31 8.61 -7.73 -1.33
N ALA A 32 8.71 -6.88 -0.30
CA ALA A 32 8.50 -7.30 1.07
C ALA A 32 7.07 -7.79 1.32
N LEU A 33 6.07 -7.07 0.80
CA LEU A 33 4.67 -7.46 0.95
C LEU A 33 4.34 -8.71 0.14
N HIS A 34 4.93 -8.88 -1.05
CA HIS A 34 4.73 -10.09 -1.82
C HIS A 34 5.34 -11.33 -1.15
N GLU A 35 6.54 -11.21 -0.57
CA GLU A 35 7.20 -12.33 0.11
C GLU A 35 6.59 -12.61 1.49
N GLY A 36 6.12 -11.58 2.19
CA GLY A 36 5.66 -11.68 3.58
C GLY A 36 4.17 -11.96 3.77
N ILE A 37 3.33 -11.62 2.79
CA ILE A 37 1.87 -11.72 2.93
C ILE A 37 1.30 -12.80 2.01
N ASP A 38 0.45 -13.64 2.61
CA ASP A 38 -0.43 -14.56 1.90
C ASP A 38 -1.87 -14.27 2.32
N LEU A 39 -2.66 -13.71 1.40
CA LEU A 39 -4.04 -13.28 1.63
C LEU A 39 -4.96 -14.43 2.06
N THR A 40 -4.65 -15.67 1.65
CA THR A 40 -5.45 -16.85 2.01
C THR A 40 -5.40 -17.19 3.50
N LYS A 41 -4.43 -16.66 4.25
CA LYS A 41 -4.34 -16.80 5.71
C LYS A 41 -5.41 -15.99 6.44
N TYR A 42 -5.97 -14.95 5.81
CA TYR A 42 -6.91 -14.05 6.46
C TYR A 42 -8.37 -14.38 6.14
N ASP A 43 -8.64 -15.02 4.99
CA ASP A 43 -9.86 -15.76 4.62
C ASP A 43 -9.80 -16.02 3.09
N GLU A 44 -10.68 -16.89 2.55
CA GLU A 44 -10.77 -17.10 1.10
C GLU A 44 -11.48 -15.94 0.36
N GLY A 45 -12.09 -14.99 1.09
CA GLY A 45 -12.86 -13.86 0.57
C GLY A 45 -12.07 -12.84 -0.27
N LEU A 46 -10.74 -12.83 -0.17
CA LEU A 46 -9.88 -11.92 -0.94
C LEU A 46 -8.67 -12.68 -1.53
N LYS A 47 -8.64 -12.76 -2.86
CA LYS A 47 -7.54 -13.35 -3.64
C LYS A 47 -6.53 -12.34 -4.12
N LYS A 48 -6.97 -11.12 -4.43
CA LYS A 48 -6.07 -10.04 -4.84
C LYS A 48 -6.41 -8.70 -4.23
N LEU A 49 -5.38 -7.96 -3.85
CA LEU A 49 -5.44 -6.59 -3.40
C LEU A 49 -4.67 -5.71 -4.39
N TYR A 50 -5.38 -4.81 -5.05
CA TYR A 50 -4.81 -3.74 -5.86
C TYR A 50 -4.79 -2.47 -5.01
N PHE A 51 -3.60 -1.95 -4.78
CA PHE A 51 -3.37 -0.76 -3.98
C PHE A 51 -2.73 0.33 -4.84
N THR A 52 -3.29 1.53 -4.78
CA THR A 52 -2.77 2.68 -5.52
C THR A 52 -2.52 3.87 -4.59
N PHE A 53 -1.26 4.32 -4.50
CA PHE A 53 -0.95 5.60 -3.88
C PHE A 53 -1.33 6.75 -4.82
N LEU A 54 -2.05 7.75 -4.32
CA LEU A 54 -2.37 8.98 -5.05
C LEU A 54 -1.59 10.14 -4.43
N VAL A 55 -0.61 10.69 -5.15
CA VAL A 55 0.16 11.87 -4.72
C VAL A 55 0.11 12.92 -5.82
N MET A 56 -0.89 13.78 -5.73
CA MET A 56 -1.24 14.77 -6.76
C MET A 56 -1.42 16.15 -6.12
N PRO A 57 -1.13 17.26 -6.83
CA PRO A 57 -1.35 18.61 -6.32
C PRO A 57 -2.79 18.80 -5.80
N PRO A 58 -3.01 19.63 -4.77
CA PRO A 58 -4.31 19.78 -4.11
C PRO A 58 -5.43 20.23 -5.05
N ASP A 59 -5.09 20.99 -6.10
CA ASP A 59 -6.03 21.48 -7.10
C ASP A 59 -6.39 20.44 -8.17
N ASP A 60 -5.71 19.29 -8.19
CA ASP A 60 -6.00 18.20 -9.11
C ASP A 60 -7.27 17.44 -8.69
N LYS A 61 -8.33 17.63 -9.48
CA LYS A 61 -9.64 16.97 -9.31
C LYS A 61 -9.80 15.72 -10.18
N VAL A 62 -8.79 15.37 -10.99
CA VAL A 62 -8.89 14.28 -11.97
C VAL A 62 -8.83 12.91 -11.27
N LEU A 63 -8.07 12.79 -10.18
CA LEU A 63 -7.90 11.52 -9.45
C LEU A 63 -8.36 11.64 -7.99
N ALA A 64 -9.56 11.11 -7.74
CA ALA A 64 -10.11 10.96 -6.39
C ALA A 64 -9.81 9.56 -5.82
N PRO A 65 -9.63 9.43 -4.50
CA PRO A 65 -9.63 8.14 -3.83
C PRO A 65 -10.89 7.34 -4.17
N TYR A 66 -10.69 6.06 -4.41
CA TYR A 66 -11.67 5.09 -4.85
C TYR A 66 -11.41 3.77 -4.12
N GLN A 67 -12.51 3.08 -3.80
CA GLN A 67 -12.51 1.75 -3.24
C GLN A 67 -13.55 0.89 -3.96
N HIS A 68 -13.21 -0.35 -4.25
CA HIS A 68 -14.12 -1.30 -4.87
C HIS A 68 -13.76 -2.73 -4.54
N TYR A 69 -14.78 -3.58 -4.59
CA TYR A 69 -14.61 -5.01 -4.43
C TYR A 69 -15.47 -5.77 -5.44
N SER A 70 -14.83 -6.72 -6.14
CA SER A 70 -15.47 -7.65 -7.05
C SER A 70 -15.65 -9.01 -6.38
N ALA A 71 -16.86 -9.33 -5.90
CA ALA A 71 -17.17 -10.62 -5.29
C ALA A 71 -16.94 -11.82 -6.22
N LYS A 72 -17.18 -11.63 -7.52
CA LYS A 72 -16.96 -12.67 -8.53
C LYS A 72 -15.49 -13.06 -8.67
N LYS A 73 -14.59 -12.07 -8.55
CA LYS A 73 -13.15 -12.29 -8.69
C LYS A 73 -12.43 -12.41 -7.36
N GLN A 74 -13.07 -12.01 -6.26
CA GLN A 74 -12.49 -11.87 -4.93
C GLN A 74 -11.31 -10.89 -4.96
N GLU A 75 -11.50 -9.75 -5.62
CA GLU A 75 -10.46 -8.74 -5.80
C GLU A 75 -10.93 -7.42 -5.20
N ALA A 76 -10.06 -6.75 -4.43
CA ALA A 76 -10.27 -5.42 -3.92
C ALA A 76 -9.33 -4.43 -4.63
N ASP A 77 -9.85 -3.25 -4.93
CA ASP A 77 -9.09 -2.14 -5.49
C ASP A 77 -9.26 -0.94 -4.57
N ILE A 78 -8.15 -0.45 -4.02
CA ILE A 78 -8.12 0.64 -3.04
C ILE A 78 -7.09 1.65 -3.50
N SER A 79 -7.48 2.91 -3.42
CA SER A 79 -6.58 4.03 -3.65
C SER A 79 -6.62 4.99 -2.48
N VAL A 80 -5.44 5.35 -1.99
CA VAL A 80 -5.27 6.21 -0.82
C VAL A 80 -4.44 7.42 -1.22
N ARG A 81 -4.91 8.59 -0.81
CA ARG A 81 -4.22 9.85 -1.06
C ARG A 81 -3.17 10.11 0.02
N ILE A 82 -1.94 10.38 -0.39
CA ILE A 82 -0.91 10.98 0.45
C ILE A 82 -0.85 12.46 0.08
N SER A 83 -0.73 13.34 1.08
CA SER A 83 -0.64 14.77 0.83
C SER A 83 0.57 15.10 -0.03
N TYR A 84 0.34 15.81 -1.13
CA TYR A 84 1.40 16.31 -1.99
C TYR A 84 2.41 17.16 -1.21
N GLU A 85 1.92 18.10 -0.41
CA GLU A 85 2.76 19.00 0.38
C GLU A 85 3.65 18.24 1.36
N GLN A 86 3.10 17.20 2.01
CA GLN A 86 3.90 16.37 2.92
C GLN A 86 5.02 15.64 2.17
N VAL A 87 4.73 15.06 1.00
CA VAL A 87 5.73 14.31 0.23
C VAL A 87 6.78 15.23 -0.41
N VAL A 88 6.40 16.43 -0.85
CA VAL A 88 7.35 17.40 -1.41
C VAL A 88 8.43 17.78 -0.40
N HIS A 89 8.06 17.93 0.87
CA HIS A 89 8.97 18.38 1.92
C HIS A 89 9.60 17.26 2.74
N ALA A 90 9.14 16.02 2.58
CA ALA A 90 9.63 14.86 3.29
C ALA A 90 11.02 14.40 2.79
N THR A 91 11.82 13.93 3.73
CA THR A 91 12.99 13.07 3.52
C THR A 91 12.57 11.68 3.05
N GLU A 92 13.51 10.88 2.53
CA GLU A 92 13.21 9.51 2.08
C GLU A 92 12.57 8.65 3.18
N SER A 93 13.10 8.68 4.41
CA SER A 93 12.50 7.95 5.53
C SER A 93 11.10 8.44 5.90
N GLU A 94 10.84 9.75 5.81
CA GLU A 94 9.50 10.29 6.04
C GLU A 94 8.53 9.86 4.93
N ILE A 95 8.98 9.77 3.68
CA ILE A 95 8.17 9.25 2.57
C ILE A 95 7.81 7.79 2.81
N VAL A 96 8.75 6.95 3.25
CA VAL A 96 8.46 5.56 3.61
C VAL A 96 7.40 5.50 4.71
N LYS A 97 7.48 6.36 5.74
CA LYS A 97 6.48 6.39 6.82
C LYS A 97 5.10 6.77 6.31
N LEU A 98 5.03 7.78 5.43
CA LEU A 98 3.79 8.20 4.78
C LEU A 98 3.19 7.08 3.93
N MET A 99 4.04 6.31 3.24
CA MET A 99 3.62 5.16 2.44
C MET A 99 3.08 4.02 3.29
N GLU A 100 3.76 3.65 4.38
CA GLU A 100 3.25 2.66 5.34
C GLU A 100 1.89 3.09 5.89
N GLN A 101 1.80 4.31 6.41
CA GLN A 101 0.56 4.83 6.99
C GLN A 101 -0.59 4.80 5.98
N ALA A 102 -0.35 5.21 4.74
CA ALA A 102 -1.34 5.16 3.68
C ALA A 102 -1.74 3.72 3.32
N TYR A 103 -0.77 2.80 3.30
CA TYR A 103 -1.04 1.39 3.02
C TYR A 103 -1.89 0.74 4.11
N LEU A 104 -1.54 0.94 5.38
CA LEU A 104 -2.32 0.50 6.54
C LEU A 104 -3.72 1.14 6.57
N GLN A 105 -3.83 2.41 6.18
CA GLN A 105 -5.13 3.07 6.04
C GLN A 105 -5.99 2.40 4.97
N GLY A 106 -5.41 2.00 3.83
CA GLY A 106 -6.20 1.30 2.82
C GLY A 106 -6.58 -0.12 3.25
N ILE A 107 -5.72 -0.83 3.99
CA ILE A 107 -6.12 -2.10 4.62
C ILE A 107 -7.32 -1.89 5.53
N GLU A 108 -7.33 -0.85 6.36
CA GLU A 108 -8.47 -0.50 7.22
C GLU A 108 -9.75 -0.25 6.40
N GLN A 109 -9.66 0.37 5.22
CA GLN A 109 -10.80 0.60 4.32
C GLN A 109 -11.45 -0.70 3.82
N LEU A 110 -10.75 -1.84 3.84
CA LEU A 110 -11.34 -3.15 3.50
C LEU A 110 -12.55 -3.48 4.40
N LYS A 111 -12.57 -3.02 5.66
CA LYS A 111 -13.71 -3.19 6.57
C LYS A 111 -15.00 -2.57 6.04
N GLY A 112 -14.88 -1.50 5.25
CA GLY A 112 -16.01 -0.80 4.63
C GLY A 112 -16.57 -1.51 3.40
N LEU A 113 -15.87 -2.52 2.86
CA LEU A 113 -16.28 -3.24 1.67
C LEU A 113 -17.20 -4.40 2.09
N CYS A 114 -18.51 -4.14 2.11
CA CYS A 114 -19.59 -5.03 2.59
C CYS A 114 -19.63 -6.46 2.00
N ARG A 115 -18.72 -6.83 1.09
CA ARG A 115 -18.72 -8.08 0.33
C ARG A 115 -17.43 -8.90 0.45
N ILE A 116 -16.39 -8.41 1.12
CA ILE A 116 -15.13 -9.15 1.34
C ILE A 116 -15.31 -10.43 2.17
N GLY A 117 -16.53 -10.69 2.64
CA GLY A 117 -16.87 -11.79 3.53
C GLY A 117 -16.82 -11.28 4.96
N THR A 118 -17.82 -11.62 5.77
CA THR A 118 -17.86 -11.25 7.19
C THR A 118 -16.72 -11.88 8.01
N GLY A 119 -15.87 -12.70 7.39
CA GLY A 119 -14.80 -13.46 8.02
C GLY A 119 -13.37 -13.04 7.64
N PHE A 120 -13.17 -12.13 6.67
CA PHE A 120 -11.81 -11.72 6.32
C PHE A 120 -11.14 -10.96 7.46
N ASP A 121 -10.03 -11.50 7.95
CA ASP A 121 -9.26 -10.96 9.08
C ASP A 121 -8.43 -9.73 8.68
N VAL A 122 -9.10 -8.59 8.51
CA VAL A 122 -8.45 -7.31 8.20
C VAL A 122 -7.43 -6.92 9.28
N GLU A 123 -7.73 -7.20 10.55
CA GLU A 123 -6.83 -6.88 11.66
C GLU A 123 -5.56 -7.72 11.63
N GLY A 124 -5.70 -9.02 11.33
CA GLY A 124 -4.59 -9.92 11.12
C GLY A 124 -3.69 -9.45 9.99
N LEU A 125 -4.27 -9.08 8.84
CA LEU A 125 -3.52 -8.56 7.70
C LEU A 125 -2.76 -7.30 8.06
N LYS A 126 -3.44 -6.32 8.68
CA LYS A 126 -2.84 -5.06 9.11
C LYS A 126 -1.64 -5.29 10.03
N ARG A 127 -1.81 -6.14 11.05
CA ARG A 127 -0.76 -6.46 12.02
C ARG A 127 0.45 -7.16 11.39
N ASP A 128 0.24 -8.06 10.44
CA ASP A 128 1.35 -8.74 9.78
C ASP A 128 2.10 -7.80 8.82
N VAL A 129 1.38 -6.88 8.19
CA VAL A 129 1.98 -5.80 7.41
C VAL A 129 2.83 -4.90 8.31
N GLU A 130 2.31 -4.43 9.45
CA GLU A 130 3.07 -3.64 10.44
C GLU A 130 4.39 -4.34 10.83
N LYS A 131 4.34 -5.66 11.12
CA LYS A 131 5.56 -6.43 11.43
C LYS A 131 6.58 -6.48 10.28
N ILE A 132 6.13 -6.49 9.03
CA ILE A 132 7.03 -6.46 7.87
C ILE A 132 7.76 -5.11 7.86
N PHE A 133 7.04 -4.01 8.03
CA PHE A 133 7.63 -2.68 8.09
C PHE A 133 8.62 -2.52 9.25
N GLU A 134 8.27 -3.01 10.45
CA GLU A 134 9.17 -3.04 11.60
C GLU A 134 10.44 -3.86 11.33
N LYS A 135 10.30 -5.03 10.71
CA LYS A 135 11.42 -5.93 10.41
C LYS A 135 12.39 -5.35 9.39
N GLU A 136 11.89 -4.66 8.36
CA GLU A 136 12.72 -4.15 7.28
C GLU A 136 13.49 -2.88 7.68
N GLY A 137 13.09 -2.21 8.77
CA GLY A 137 13.87 -1.11 9.36
C GLY A 137 14.10 0.06 8.39
N TRP A 138 13.24 0.26 7.39
CA TRP A 138 13.39 1.31 6.37
C TRP A 138 13.39 2.74 6.94
N TYR A 139 13.00 2.89 8.21
CA TYR A 139 13.04 4.12 8.96
C TYR A 139 14.39 4.44 9.59
N GLU A 140 15.28 3.45 9.72
CA GLU A 140 16.51 3.54 10.51
C GLU A 140 17.75 3.88 9.65
N VAL A 141 17.64 3.81 8.33
CA VAL A 141 18.78 3.91 7.40
C VAL A 141 19.32 5.35 7.24
N VAL A 142 18.63 6.37 7.76
CA VAL A 142 19.02 7.79 7.54
C VAL A 142 19.79 8.42 8.71
N GLU A 143 19.83 7.81 9.90
CA GLU A 143 20.62 8.35 11.03
C GLU A 143 22.12 7.99 10.99
N ALA A 144 22.54 7.06 10.13
CA ALA A 144 23.93 6.56 10.11
C ALA A 144 24.89 7.37 9.20
N ALA A 145 24.56 8.62 8.85
CA ALA A 145 25.44 9.50 8.09
C ALA A 145 25.66 10.83 8.82
N VAL A 146 26.54 10.81 9.84
CA VAL A 146 27.24 11.99 10.38
C VAL A 146 28.73 11.69 10.40
#